data_AF-A0A2E1Q622-F1
#
_entry.id   AF-A0A2E1Q622-F1
#
_cell.length_a   1.000
_cell.length_b   1.000
_cell.length_c   1.000
_cell.angle_alpha   90.00
_cell.angle_beta   90.00
_cell.angle_gamma   90.00
#
_symmetry.space_group_name_H-M   'P 1'
#
loop_
_entity.id
_entity.type
_entity.pdbx_description
1 polymer ?
#
loop_
_entity_poly.entity_id
_entity_poly.type
_entity_poly.pdbx_seq_one_letter_code
_entity_poly.pdbx_strand_id
1 'polypeptide(L)'
;MREKIRVRKKREVSLDDNNKKIRAVAFILAGALVALVIDVLFESLSVTFGKVARLRSDETLRHGLPIAVGLIVFLILQFNPKVRAWADEVISEVRKVVWPSKQEVTAMTVVVCVFVTVIGLGLGVFDFVAGQAITAFVQTNFLSFLL
;
A
#
# COMPACT_ATOMS: atom_id res chain seq x y z
N MET A 1 -36.05 -26.35 19.87
CA MET A 1 -36.08 -24.88 20.07
C MET A 1 -34.82 -24.35 20.77
N ARG A 2 -34.39 -24.93 21.90
CA ARG A 2 -33.17 -24.51 22.65
C ARG A 2 -31.87 -24.56 21.83
N GLU A 3 -31.72 -25.55 20.96
CA GLU A 3 -30.53 -25.70 20.11
C GLU A 3 -30.34 -24.53 19.14
N LYS A 4 -31.43 -24.05 18.51
CA LYS A 4 -31.38 -22.88 17.60
C LYS A 4 -30.94 -21.61 18.31
N ILE A 5 -31.37 -21.43 19.57
CA ILE A 5 -30.98 -20.28 20.41
C ILE A 5 -29.50 -20.39 20.78
N ARG A 6 -29.03 -21.59 21.13
CA ARG A 6 -27.62 -21.85 21.46
C ARG A 6 -26.70 -21.59 20.27
N VAL A 7 -27.08 -22.04 19.09
CA VAL A 7 -26.31 -21.83 17.84
C VAL A 7 -26.30 -20.35 17.44
N ARG A 8 -27.42 -19.62 17.57
CA ARG A 8 -27.43 -18.16 17.32
C ARG A 8 -26.53 -17.42 18.29
N LYS A 9 -26.66 -17.69 19.60
CA LYS A 9 -25.83 -17.04 20.62
C LYS A 9 -24.35 -17.36 20.44
N LYS A 10 -24.01 -18.60 20.08
CA LYS A 10 -22.62 -18.97 19.75
C LYS A 10 -22.08 -18.21 18.54
N ARG A 11 -22.92 -17.97 17.51
CA ARG A 11 -22.53 -17.15 16.35
C ARG A 11 -22.34 -15.68 16.71
N GLU A 12 -23.27 -15.06 17.45
CA GLU A 12 -23.14 -13.67 17.89
C GLU A 12 -21.82 -13.45 18.66
N VAL A 13 -21.53 -14.31 19.65
CA VAL A 13 -20.29 -14.22 20.42
C VAL A 13 -19.04 -14.37 19.53
N SER A 14 -19.06 -15.26 18.53
CA SER A 14 -17.94 -15.43 17.60
C SER A 14 -17.73 -14.23 16.66
N LEU A 15 -18.80 -13.49 16.34
CA LEU A 15 -18.73 -12.33 15.46
C LEU A 15 -18.13 -11.13 16.18
N ASP A 16 -18.49 -10.93 17.45
CA ASP A 16 -17.94 -9.87 18.29
C ASP A 16 -16.44 -10.04 18.55
N ASP A 17 -15.98 -11.28 18.75
CA ASP A 17 -14.55 -11.59 18.92
C ASP A 17 -13.76 -11.30 17.63
N ASN A 18 -14.30 -11.70 16.47
CA ASN A 18 -13.65 -11.47 15.19
C ASN A 18 -13.62 -9.98 14.83
N ASN A 19 -14.68 -9.21 15.10
CA ASN A 19 -14.70 -7.77 14.84
C ASN A 19 -13.64 -7.03 15.67
N LYS A 20 -13.45 -7.42 16.95
CA LYS A 20 -12.39 -6.87 17.80
C LYS A 20 -11.00 -7.14 17.22
N LYS A 21 -10.73 -8.36 16.75
CA LYS A 21 -9.45 -8.72 16.11
C LYS A 21 -9.21 -7.96 14.81
N ILE A 22 -10.22 -7.89 13.94
CA ILE A 22 -10.13 -7.19 12.64
C ILE A 22 -9.83 -5.71 12.86
N ARG A 23 -10.54 -5.05 13.78
CA ARG A 23 -10.29 -3.64 14.11
C ARG A 23 -8.88 -3.41 14.66
N ALA A 24 -8.41 -4.27 15.56
CA ALA A 24 -7.06 -4.15 16.12
C ALA A 24 -5.99 -4.27 15.02
N VAL A 25 -6.13 -5.25 14.12
CA VAL A 25 -5.21 -5.42 12.99
C VAL A 25 -5.27 -4.22 12.04
N ALA A 26 -6.46 -3.69 11.75
CA ALA A 26 -6.62 -2.52 10.90
C ALA A 26 -5.92 -1.27 11.47
N PHE A 27 -6.02 -1.03 12.78
CA PHE A 27 -5.34 0.10 13.42
C PHE A 27 -3.82 -0.09 13.50
N ILE A 28 -3.33 -1.31 13.71
CA ILE A 28 -1.89 -1.60 13.65
C ILE A 28 -1.35 -1.31 12.24
N LEU A 29 -2.04 -1.80 11.19
CA LEU A 29 -1.66 -1.53 9.80
C LEU A 29 -1.69 -0.04 9.47
N ALA A 30 -2.70 0.69 9.94
CA ALA A 30 -2.77 2.14 9.76
C ALA A 30 -1.60 2.86 10.43
N GLY A 31 -1.25 2.49 11.67
CA GLY A 31 -0.07 3.03 12.36
C GLY A 31 1.24 2.72 11.64
N ALA A 32 1.38 1.49 11.12
CA ALA A 32 2.55 1.07 10.35
C ALA A 32 2.67 1.82 9.01
N LEU A 33 1.56 2.05 8.31
CA LEU A 33 1.52 2.87 7.09
C LEU A 33 1.93 4.31 7.39
N VAL A 34 1.45 4.89 8.49
CA VAL A 34 1.85 6.24 8.88
C VAL A 34 3.35 6.29 9.20
N ALA A 35 3.89 5.29 9.91
CA ALA A 35 5.33 5.20 10.15
C ALA A 35 6.13 5.15 8.84
N LEU A 36 5.67 4.34 7.86
CA LEU A 36 6.31 4.24 6.54
C LEU A 36 6.25 5.59 5.80
N VAL A 37 5.09 6.23 5.76
CA VAL A 37 4.92 7.54 5.12
C VAL A 37 5.84 8.58 5.75
N ILE A 38 5.95 8.60 7.08
CA ILE A 38 6.85 9.50 7.78
C ILE A 38 8.31 9.20 7.39
N ASP A 39 8.74 7.94 7.35
CA ASP A 39 10.11 7.58 6.93
C ASP A 39 10.43 8.08 5.50
N VAL A 40 9.52 7.83 4.54
CA VAL A 40 9.67 8.28 3.14
C VAL A 40 9.64 9.81 3.01
N LEU A 41 8.81 10.50 3.78
CA LEU A 41 8.77 11.96 3.81
C LEU A 41 10.08 12.53 4.38
N PHE A 42 10.63 11.95 5.44
CA PHE A 42 11.90 12.37 6.01
C PHE A 42 13.05 12.18 5.04
N GLU A 43 13.05 11.08 4.28
CA GLU A 43 14.02 10.87 3.19
C GLU A 43 13.94 11.98 2.14
N SER A 44 12.73 12.25 1.64
CA SER A 44 12.46 13.28 0.62
C SER A 44 12.84 14.69 1.06
N LEU A 45 12.61 15.03 2.34
CA LEU A 45 12.97 16.33 2.92
C LEU A 45 14.48 16.46 3.16
N SER A 46 15.17 15.37 3.50
CA SER A 46 16.62 15.41 3.75
C SER A 46 17.44 15.72 2.50
N VAL A 47 16.97 15.25 1.33
CA VAL A 47 17.63 15.47 0.03
C VAL A 47 17.52 16.93 -0.38
N THR A 48 16.40 17.59 -0.05
CA THR A 48 16.11 18.97 -0.48
C THR A 48 16.63 20.02 0.52
N PHE A 49 16.56 19.72 1.82
CA PHE A 49 16.92 20.68 2.87
C PHE A 49 18.19 20.23 3.62
N GLY A 50 19.35 20.79 3.25
CA GLY A 50 20.65 20.49 3.88
C GLY A 50 20.73 20.73 5.40
N LYS A 51 19.77 21.47 6.00
CA LYS A 51 19.66 21.61 7.47
C LYS A 51 19.09 20.35 8.15
N VAL A 52 18.29 19.56 7.45
CA VAL A 52 17.76 18.25 7.91
C VAL A 52 18.84 17.16 7.82
N ALA A 53 19.88 17.37 7.01
CA ALA A 53 21.02 16.46 6.92
C ALA A 53 21.83 16.36 8.23
N ARG A 54 21.79 17.38 9.12
CA ARG A 54 22.41 17.29 10.46
C ARG A 54 21.59 16.45 11.44
N LEU A 55 20.25 16.49 11.34
CA LEU A 55 19.35 15.61 12.11
C LEU A 55 19.44 14.13 11.70
N ARG A 56 20.10 13.82 10.57
CA ARG A 56 20.42 12.45 10.10
C ARG A 56 21.55 11.78 10.89
N SER A 57 22.39 12.56 11.59
CA SER A 57 23.62 12.02 12.21
C SER A 57 23.37 11.17 13.46
N ASP A 58 22.20 11.32 14.11
CA ASP A 58 21.77 10.41 15.19
C ASP A 58 20.92 9.27 14.62
N GLU A 59 21.51 8.08 14.58
CA GLU A 59 20.90 6.83 14.09
C GLU A 59 19.60 6.49 14.85
N THR A 60 19.54 6.88 16.13
CA THR A 60 18.34 6.73 16.99
C THR A 60 17.19 7.64 16.59
N LEU A 61 17.47 8.87 16.12
CA LEU A 61 16.43 9.84 15.74
C LEU A 61 15.78 9.46 14.40
N ARG A 62 16.57 8.96 13.46
CA ARG A 62 16.08 8.54 12.13
C ARG A 62 15.14 7.34 12.19
N HIS A 63 15.42 6.36 13.04
CA HIS A 63 14.56 5.17 13.19
C HIS A 63 13.52 5.31 14.31
N GLY A 64 13.83 6.03 15.38
CA GLY A 64 12.94 6.20 16.52
C GLY A 64 11.76 7.12 16.23
N LEU A 65 11.95 8.17 15.42
CA LEU A 65 10.90 9.16 15.17
C LEU A 65 9.72 8.61 14.35
N PRO A 66 9.91 7.89 13.23
CA PRO A 66 8.79 7.31 12.48
C PRO A 66 8.02 6.27 13.31
N ILE A 67 8.74 5.46 14.09
CA ILE A 67 8.14 4.43 14.97
C ILE A 67 7.35 5.11 16.10
N ALA A 68 7.90 6.15 16.74
CA ALA A 68 7.22 6.90 17.79
C ALA A 68 5.94 7.57 17.27
N VAL A 69 6.00 8.21 16.09
CA VAL A 69 4.83 8.82 15.45
C VAL A 69 3.78 7.76 15.10
N GLY A 70 4.19 6.62 14.51
CA GLY A 70 3.29 5.51 14.23
C GLY A 70 2.62 4.95 15.48
N LEU A 71 3.35 4.83 16.58
CA LEU A 71 2.84 4.36 17.88
C LEU A 71 1.87 5.38 18.48
N ILE A 72 2.19 6.68 18.46
CA ILE A 72 1.30 7.74 18.93
C ILE A 72 -0.01 7.73 18.14
N VAL A 73 0.07 7.64 16.81
CA VAL A 73 -1.09 7.55 15.94
C VAL A 73 -1.91 6.30 16.26
N PHE A 74 -1.26 5.14 16.44
CA PHE A 74 -1.93 3.92 16.88
C PHE A 74 -2.68 4.11 18.20
N LEU A 75 -2.06 4.72 19.21
CA LEU A 75 -2.71 4.99 20.50
C LEU A 75 -3.88 5.96 20.34
N ILE A 76 -3.74 7.04 19.56
CA ILE A 76 -4.83 7.98 19.30
C ILE A 76 -6.01 7.27 18.65
N LEU A 77 -5.78 6.47 17.60
CA LEU A 77 -6.84 5.69 16.96
C LEU A 77 -7.47 4.68 17.93
N GLN A 78 -6.63 4.03 18.74
CA GLN A 78 -7.07 3.08 19.75
C GLN A 78 -7.92 3.78 20.81
N PHE A 79 -7.57 4.93 21.37
CA PHE A 79 -8.30 5.49 22.52
C PHE A 79 -9.57 6.28 22.16
N ASN A 80 -9.77 6.63 20.88
CA ASN A 80 -10.95 7.40 20.46
C ASN A 80 -12.20 6.52 20.29
N PRO A 81 -13.24 6.65 21.13
CA PRO A 81 -14.43 5.81 21.06
C PRO A 81 -15.24 6.05 19.78
N LYS A 82 -15.24 7.27 19.25
CA LYS A 82 -15.89 7.62 17.97
C LYS A 82 -15.27 6.84 16.81
N VAL A 83 -13.94 6.77 16.76
CA VAL A 83 -13.19 6.05 15.71
C VAL A 83 -13.40 4.55 15.83
N ARG A 84 -13.46 4.01 17.06
CA ARG A 84 -13.78 2.60 17.29
C ARG A 84 -15.18 2.21 16.80
N ALA A 85 -16.18 3.07 17.04
CA ALA A 85 -17.55 2.84 16.60
C ALA A 85 -17.65 2.90 15.07
N TRP A 86 -17.06 3.93 14.46
CA TRP A 86 -16.97 4.05 13.01
C TRP A 86 -16.30 2.83 12.35
N ALA A 87 -15.19 2.33 12.93
CA ALA A 87 -14.52 1.15 12.42
C ALA A 87 -15.41 -0.11 12.46
N ASP A 88 -16.20 -0.28 13.53
CA ASP A 88 -17.15 -1.41 13.62
C ASP A 88 -18.26 -1.30 12.56
N GLU A 89 -18.76 -0.09 12.29
CA GLU A 89 -19.72 0.16 11.21
C GLU A 89 -19.15 -0.19 9.84
N VAL A 90 -17.93 0.27 9.53
CA VAL A 90 -17.24 -0.05 8.27
C VAL A 90 -17.04 -1.56 8.12
N ILE A 91 -16.59 -2.25 9.17
CA ILE A 91 -16.43 -3.71 9.15
C ILE A 91 -17.76 -4.40 8.86
N SER A 92 -18.87 -3.91 9.44
CA SER A 92 -20.20 -4.47 9.21
C SER A 92 -20.67 -4.28 7.76
N GLU A 93 -20.31 -3.16 7.14
CA GLU A 93 -20.70 -2.83 5.76
C GLU A 93 -19.85 -3.57 4.73
N VAL A 94 -18.52 -3.65 4.94
CA VAL A 94 -17.59 -4.40 4.08
C VAL A 94 -17.97 -5.88 4.00
N ARG A 95 -18.58 -6.45 5.06
CA ARG A 95 -19.06 -7.84 5.04
C ARG A 95 -20.29 -8.07 4.17
N LYS A 96 -21.04 -7.02 3.86
CA LYS A 96 -22.18 -7.08 2.94
C LYS A 96 -21.73 -7.01 1.48
N VAL A 97 -20.49 -6.56 1.23
CA VAL A 97 -19.90 -6.56 -0.11
C VAL A 97 -19.78 -8.00 -0.58
N VAL A 98 -20.50 -8.31 -1.65
CA VAL A 98 -20.42 -9.61 -2.32
C VAL A 98 -19.14 -9.63 -3.13
N TRP A 99 -18.17 -10.42 -2.68
CA TRP A 99 -16.93 -10.59 -3.42
C TRP A 99 -17.14 -11.55 -4.58
N PRO A 100 -16.60 -11.22 -5.77
CA PRO A 100 -16.70 -12.07 -6.94
C PRO A 100 -16.08 -13.46 -6.68
N SER A 101 -16.53 -14.45 -7.43
CA SER A 101 -16.02 -15.80 -7.29
C SER A 101 -14.54 -15.87 -7.71
N LYS A 102 -13.77 -16.79 -7.11
CA LYS A 102 -12.34 -16.96 -7.46
C LYS A 102 -12.12 -17.25 -8.95
N GLN A 103 -13.09 -17.90 -9.58
CA GLN A 103 -13.04 -18.23 -11.00
C GLN A 103 -13.14 -16.98 -11.86
N GLU A 104 -14.09 -16.08 -11.56
CA GLU A 104 -14.23 -14.80 -12.26
C GLU A 104 -12.99 -13.92 -12.06
N VAL A 105 -12.48 -13.82 -10.83
CA VAL A 105 -11.26 -13.04 -10.53
C VAL A 105 -10.06 -13.58 -11.32
N THR A 106 -9.87 -14.89 -11.35
CA THR A 106 -8.75 -15.51 -12.08
C THR A 106 -8.89 -15.31 -13.58
N ALA A 107 -10.09 -15.52 -14.13
CA ALA A 107 -10.35 -15.32 -15.55
C ALA A 107 -10.06 -13.87 -15.97
N MET A 108 -10.56 -12.89 -15.22
CA MET A 108 -10.30 -11.47 -15.50
C MET A 108 -8.80 -11.13 -15.39
N THR A 109 -8.11 -11.66 -14.37
CA THR A 109 -6.68 -11.37 -14.18
C THR A 109 -5.83 -11.98 -15.30
N VAL A 110 -6.14 -13.19 -15.75
CA VAL A 110 -5.43 -13.83 -16.88
C VAL A 110 -5.59 -13.00 -18.15
N VAL A 111 -6.81 -12.52 -18.43
CA VAL A 111 -7.06 -11.64 -19.59
C VAL A 111 -6.21 -10.37 -19.51
N VAL A 112 -6.16 -9.71 -18.34
CA VAL A 112 -5.34 -8.51 -18.14
C VAL A 112 -3.85 -8.82 -18.29
N CYS A 113 -3.35 -9.93 -17.72
CA CYS A 113 -1.95 -10.33 -17.87
C CYS A 113 -1.55 -10.54 -19.33
N VAL A 114 -2.40 -11.22 -20.11
CA VAL A 114 -2.17 -11.42 -21.56
C VAL A 114 -2.16 -10.07 -22.29
N PHE A 115 -3.15 -9.21 -22.01
CA PHE A 115 -3.25 -7.91 -22.64
C PHE A 115 -2.05 -7.01 -22.35
N VAL A 116 -1.63 -6.91 -21.09
CA VAL A 116 -0.44 -6.14 -20.67
C VAL A 116 0.83 -6.72 -21.29
N THR A 117 0.93 -8.04 -21.43
CA THR A 117 2.09 -8.69 -22.09
C THR A 117 2.16 -8.30 -23.57
N VAL A 118 1.04 -8.34 -24.29
CA VAL A 118 1.01 -7.97 -25.72
C VAL A 118 1.38 -6.50 -25.92
N ILE A 119 0.81 -5.59 -25.12
CA ILE A 119 1.14 -4.16 -25.18
C ILE A 119 2.60 -3.93 -24.79
N GLY A 120 3.07 -4.57 -23.72
CA GLY A 120 4.46 -4.44 -23.26
C GLY A 120 5.47 -4.90 -24.31
N LEU A 121 5.18 -6.00 -25.02
CA LEU A 121 6.01 -6.45 -26.15
C LEU A 121 5.96 -5.46 -27.32
N GLY A 122 4.78 -4.95 -27.68
CA GLY A 122 4.63 -3.97 -28.75
C GLY A 122 5.42 -2.68 -28.47
N LEU A 123 5.28 -2.13 -27.26
CA LEU A 123 6.04 -0.97 -26.81
C LEU A 123 7.54 -1.28 -26.72
N GLY A 124 7.93 -2.44 -26.22
CA GLY A 124 9.34 -2.83 -26.14
C GLY A 124 10.04 -2.92 -27.50
N VAL A 125 9.34 -3.41 -28.53
CA VAL A 125 9.87 -3.39 -29.90
C VAL A 125 9.98 -1.96 -30.42
N PHE A 126 8.97 -1.13 -30.18
CA PHE A 126 9.00 0.28 -30.57
C PHE A 126 10.17 1.02 -29.91
N ASP A 127 10.36 0.84 -28.60
CA ASP A 127 11.45 1.45 -27.82
C ASP A 127 12.83 0.98 -28.32
N PHE A 128 12.94 -0.30 -28.69
CA PHE A 128 14.18 -0.85 -29.27
C PHE A 128 14.52 -0.19 -30.61
N VAL A 129 13.54 -0.07 -31.50
CA VAL A 129 13.73 0.59 -32.81
C VAL A 129 14.05 2.07 -32.64
N ALA A 130 13.35 2.77 -31.75
CA ALA A 130 13.62 4.16 -31.43
C ALA A 130 15.05 4.35 -30.89
N GLY A 131 15.52 3.47 -30.00
CA GLY A 131 16.88 3.50 -29.47
C GLY A 131 17.95 3.32 -30.54
N GLN A 132 17.73 2.39 -31.48
CA GLN A 132 18.63 2.20 -32.62
C GLN A 132 18.66 3.42 -33.55
N ALA A 133 17.49 4.00 -33.83
CA ALA A 133 17.37 5.20 -34.67
C ALA A 133 18.10 6.40 -34.05
N ILE A 134 17.94 6.63 -32.74
CA ILE A 134 18.63 7.70 -32.02
C ILE A 134 20.14 7.47 -32.04
N THR A 135 20.61 6.24 -31.77
CA THR A 135 22.04 5.92 -31.76
C THR A 135 22.66 6.13 -33.14
N ALA A 136 21.99 5.68 -34.20
CA ALA A 136 22.42 5.90 -35.58
C ALA A 136 22.50 7.40 -35.93
N PHE A 137 21.51 8.19 -35.51
CA PHE A 137 21.50 9.63 -35.73
C PHE A 137 22.64 10.34 -34.98
N VAL A 138 22.85 10.01 -33.70
CA VAL A 138 23.93 10.59 -32.88
C VAL A 138 25.29 10.25 -33.47
N GLN A 139 25.53 9.00 -33.85
CA GLN A 139 26.82 8.58 -34.40
C GLN A 139 27.11 9.26 -35.74
N THR A 140 26.11 9.38 -36.62
CA THR A 140 26.27 10.03 -37.93
C THR A 140 26.59 11.53 -37.80
N ASN A 141 25.90 12.25 -36.90
CA ASN A 141 26.16 13.68 -36.69
C ASN A 141 27.48 13.94 -35.95
N PHE A 142 27.86 13.06 -35.02
CA PHE A 142 29.10 13.20 -34.26
C PHE A 142 30.35 12.93 -35.12
N LEU A 143 30.32 11.92 -36.01
CA LEU A 143 31.40 11.63 -36.96
C LEU A 143 31.62 12.77 -37.96
N SER A 144 30.54 13.38 -38.47
CA SER A 144 30.61 14.53 -39.38
C SER A 144 31.13 15.83 -38.72
N PHE A 145 31.19 15.90 -37.39
CA PHE A 145 31.73 17.04 -36.66
C PHE A 145 33.23 16.91 -36.37
N LEU A 146 33.76 15.68 -36.39
CA LEU A 146 35.14 15.36 -36.01
C LEU A 146 36.10 15.27 -37.22
N LEU A 147 35.56 15.13 -38.43
CA LEU A 147 36.26 15.03 -39.72
C LEU A 147 36.10 16.33 -40.52
#